data_AF-A0A660MSL0-F1
#
_entry.id   AF-A0A660MSL0-F1
#
_cell.length_a   1.000
_cell.length_b   1.000
_cell.length_c   1.000
_cell.angle_alpha   90.00
_cell.angle_beta   90.00
_cell.angle_gamma   90.00
#
_symmetry.space_group_name_H-M   'P 1'
#
loop_
_entity.id
_entity.type
_entity.pdbx_description
1 polymer ?
#
loop_
_entity_poly.entity_id
_entity_poly.type
_entity_poly.pdbx_seq_one_letter_code
_entity_poly.pdbx_strand_id
1 'polypeptide(L)'
;MIPWIKDQVKRYGTLIKRGLLVINIVLMLMAAQILVNYTTIIENTVTIKAQTASVEEEMDYIKNYQLKYLNSDHAKFFLSHENNILSDGESIIAFKKQTEKSDSISEKPGEEKKTPREERKAYIQEKLE
;
A
#
# COMPACT_ATOMS: atom_id res chain seq x y z
N MET A 1 -62.18 43.01 -25.10
CA MET A 1 -61.19 42.30 -24.26
C MET A 1 -60.28 41.38 -25.08
N ILE A 2 -60.83 40.50 -25.94
CA ILE A 2 -60.08 39.58 -26.82
C ILE A 2 -59.11 40.25 -27.83
N PRO A 3 -59.44 41.36 -28.51
CA PRO A 3 -58.54 41.95 -29.52
C PRO A 3 -57.31 42.63 -28.90
N TRP A 4 -57.45 43.20 -27.69
CA TRP A 4 -56.34 43.82 -26.97
C TRP A 4 -55.30 42.79 -26.50
N ILE A 5 -55.75 41.63 -26.00
CA ILE A 5 -54.88 40.50 -25.64
C ILE A 5 -54.13 39.98 -26.87
N LYS A 6 -54.81 39.87 -28.02
CA LYS A 6 -54.16 39.47 -29.28
C LYS A 6 -53.05 40.44 -29.71
N ASP A 7 -53.27 41.75 -29.57
CA ASP A 7 -52.26 42.75 -29.93
C ASP A 7 -51.06 42.74 -28.97
N GLN A 8 -51.32 42.55 -27.66
CA GLN A 8 -50.28 42.38 -26.64
C GLN A 8 -49.43 41.11 -26.87
N VAL A 9 -50.07 39.98 -27.19
CA VAL A 9 -49.38 38.73 -27.54
C VAL A 9 -48.57 38.87 -28.83
N LYS A 10 -49.02 39.68 -29.80
CA LYS A 10 -48.28 39.92 -31.05
C LYS A 10 -47.03 40.77 -30.82
N ARG A 11 -47.08 41.75 -29.92
CA ARG A 11 -45.95 42.63 -29.59
C ARG A 11 -44.94 41.97 -28.65
N TYR A 12 -45.41 41.29 -27.61
CA TYR A 12 -44.54 40.73 -26.55
C TYR A 12 -44.34 39.23 -26.65
N GLY A 13 -45.10 38.50 -27.47
CA GLY A 13 -45.02 37.05 -27.58
C GLY A 13 -43.65 36.53 -27.97
N THR A 14 -42.90 37.27 -28.80
CA THR A 14 -41.52 36.91 -29.18
C THR A 14 -40.55 37.05 -28.00
N LEU A 15 -40.72 38.10 -27.18
CA LEU A 15 -39.92 38.32 -25.97
C LEU A 15 -40.25 37.29 -24.89
N ILE A 16 -41.54 36.99 -24.69
CA ILE A 16 -42.01 35.96 -23.76
C ILE A 16 -41.44 34.60 -24.16
N LYS A 17 -41.52 34.21 -25.45
CA LYS A 17 -40.95 32.94 -25.93
C LYS A 17 -39.45 32.84 -25.68
N ARG A 18 -38.70 33.92 -25.93
CA ARG A 18 -37.25 33.95 -25.68
C ARG A 18 -36.94 33.86 -24.18
N GLY A 19 -37.69 34.59 -23.33
CA GLY A 19 -37.56 34.51 -21.88
C GLY A 19 -37.84 33.10 -21.35
N LEU A 20 -38.91 32.46 -21.84
CA LEU A 20 -39.30 31.10 -21.45
C LEU A 20 -38.25 30.06 -21.90
N LEU A 21 -37.64 30.26 -23.07
CA LEU A 21 -36.55 29.43 -23.56
C LEU A 21 -35.30 29.57 -22.67
N VAL A 22 -34.91 30.79 -22.29
CA VAL A 22 -33.78 31.03 -21.39
C VAL A 22 -34.02 30.41 -20.02
N ILE A 23 -35.22 30.59 -19.45
CA ILE A 23 -35.59 29.98 -18.16
C ILE A 23 -35.50 28.45 -18.23
N ASN A 24 -35.98 27.84 -19.33
CA ASN A 24 -35.91 26.39 -19.51
C ASN A 24 -34.46 25.90 -19.53
N ILE A 25 -33.56 26.59 -20.27
CA ILE A 25 -32.14 26.25 -20.29
C ILE A 25 -31.51 26.36 -18.88
N VAL A 26 -31.82 27.43 -18.13
CA VAL A 26 -31.30 27.62 -16.78
C VAL A 26 -31.78 26.50 -15.84
N LEU A 27 -33.06 26.13 -15.91
CA LEU A 27 -33.60 25.01 -15.12
C LEU A 27 -32.94 23.68 -15.49
N MET A 28 -32.68 23.44 -16.77
CA MET A 28 -32.00 22.24 -17.24
C MET A 28 -30.55 22.16 -16.72
N LEU A 29 -29.83 23.29 -16.71
CA LEU A 29 -28.49 23.38 -16.14
C LEU A 29 -28.47 23.16 -14.62
N MET A 30 -29.44 23.75 -13.89
CA MET A 30 -29.58 23.51 -12.45
C MET A 30 -29.87 22.03 -12.15
N ALA A 31 -30.75 21.40 -12.92
CA ALA A 31 -31.06 19.98 -12.76
C ALA A 31 -29.83 19.10 -13.00
N ALA A 32 -29.03 19.40 -14.04
CA ALA A 32 -27.79 18.69 -14.32
C ALA A 32 -26.76 18.86 -13.17
N GLN A 33 -26.61 20.07 -12.62
CA GLN A 33 -25.75 20.32 -11.47
C GLN A 33 -26.18 19.54 -10.23
N ILE A 34 -27.48 19.52 -9.94
CA ILE A 34 -28.03 18.76 -8.80
C ILE A 34 -27.75 17.27 -8.99
N LEU A 35 -27.95 16.74 -10.20
CA LEU A 35 -27.68 15.34 -10.51
C LEU A 35 -26.20 14.99 -10.28
N VAL A 36 -25.27 15.77 -10.86
CA VAL A 36 -23.83 15.54 -10.71
C VAL A 36 -23.38 15.63 -9.26
N ASN A 37 -23.87 16.63 -8.51
CA ASN A 37 -23.55 16.76 -7.09
C ASN A 37 -24.05 15.57 -6.29
N TYR A 38 -25.27 15.10 -6.55
CA TYR A 38 -25.85 13.96 -5.86
C TYR A 38 -25.11 12.65 -6.16
N THR A 39 -24.77 12.39 -7.44
CA THR A 39 -23.98 11.20 -7.81
C THR A 39 -22.59 11.25 -7.19
N THR A 40 -21.95 12.43 -7.19
CA THR A 40 -20.63 12.62 -6.56
C THR A 40 -20.68 12.36 -5.06
N ILE A 41 -21.71 12.84 -4.36
CA ILE A 41 -21.91 12.56 -2.94
C ILE A 41 -22.05 11.06 -2.71
N ILE A 42 -22.86 10.35 -3.52
CA ILE A 42 -23.03 8.90 -3.39
C ILE A 42 -21.70 8.18 -3.59
N GLU A 43 -20.99 8.45 -4.67
CA GLU A 43 -19.70 7.82 -4.97
C GLU A 43 -18.67 8.08 -3.86
N ASN A 44 -18.57 9.33 -3.39
CA ASN A 44 -17.71 9.69 -2.28
C ASN A 44 -18.10 8.98 -0.98
N THR A 45 -19.39 8.84 -0.67
CA THR A 45 -19.81 8.11 0.53
C THR A 45 -19.49 6.61 0.46
N VAL A 46 -19.58 5.99 -0.72
CA VAL A 46 -19.23 4.58 -0.91
C VAL A 46 -17.72 4.39 -0.76
N THR A 47 -16.90 5.27 -1.36
CA THR A 47 -15.44 5.19 -1.26
C THR A 47 -14.96 5.44 0.18
N ILE A 48 -15.51 6.45 0.87
CA ILE A 48 -15.19 6.73 2.28
C ILE A 48 -15.56 5.54 3.16
N LYS A 49 -16.70 4.88 2.95
CA LYS A 49 -17.09 3.68 3.71
C LYS A 49 -16.10 2.54 3.50
N ALA A 50 -15.68 2.28 2.26
CA ALA A 50 -14.71 1.24 1.96
C ALA A 50 -13.34 1.54 2.60
N GLN A 51 -12.88 2.79 2.52
CA GLN A 51 -11.64 3.22 3.17
C GLN A 51 -11.73 3.12 4.69
N THR A 52 -12.86 3.50 5.28
CA THR A 52 -13.07 3.43 6.73
C THR A 52 -13.02 1.98 7.22
N ALA A 53 -13.65 1.05 6.50
CA ALA A 53 -13.59 -0.37 6.84
C ALA A 53 -12.16 -0.94 6.78
N SER A 54 -11.38 -0.56 5.75
CA SER A 54 -9.97 -0.96 5.65
C SER A 54 -9.13 -0.43 6.81
N VAL A 55 -9.32 0.84 7.18
CA VAL A 55 -8.59 1.45 8.30
C VAL A 55 -9.01 0.83 9.64
N GLU A 56 -10.29 0.44 9.77
CA GLU A 56 -10.79 -0.24 10.97
C GLU A 56 -10.14 -1.63 11.14
N GLU A 57 -10.03 -2.42 10.06
CA GLU A 57 -9.31 -3.71 10.09
C GLU A 57 -7.83 -3.54 10.45
N GLU A 58 -7.14 -2.55 9.86
CA GLU A 58 -5.74 -2.25 10.20
C GLU A 58 -5.60 -1.84 11.67
N MET A 59 -6.48 -0.98 12.16
CA MET A 59 -6.48 -0.53 13.55
C MET A 59 -6.75 -1.71 14.51
N ASP A 60 -7.66 -2.61 14.16
CA ASP A 60 -7.95 -3.81 14.92
C ASP A 60 -6.77 -4.77 14.94
N TYR A 61 -6.08 -4.98 13.82
CA TYR A 61 -4.84 -5.75 13.78
C TYR A 61 -3.76 -5.14 14.68
N ILE A 62 -3.54 -3.83 14.56
CA ILE A 62 -2.53 -3.12 15.36
C ILE A 62 -2.86 -3.24 16.85
N LYS A 63 -4.11 -2.99 17.23
CA LYS A 63 -4.57 -3.00 18.63
C LYS A 63 -4.58 -4.40 19.23
N ASN A 64 -5.09 -5.38 18.49
CA ASN A 64 -5.33 -6.72 19.03
C ASN A 64 -4.13 -7.64 18.91
N TYR A 65 -3.24 -7.42 17.94
CA TYR A 65 -2.08 -8.26 17.70
C TYR A 65 -0.77 -7.48 17.89
N GLN A 66 -0.49 -6.46 17.09
CA GLN A 66 0.84 -5.84 17.04
C GLN A 66 1.25 -5.21 18.37
N LEU A 67 0.38 -4.43 19.00
CA LEU A 67 0.62 -3.84 20.32
C LEU A 67 0.81 -4.89 21.41
N LYS A 68 0.03 -5.98 21.37
CA LYS A 68 0.16 -7.07 22.35
C LYS A 68 1.46 -7.83 22.16
N TYR A 69 1.86 -8.07 20.91
CA TYR A 69 3.15 -8.64 20.59
C TYR A 69 4.28 -7.74 21.10
N LEU A 70 4.28 -6.45 20.76
CA LEU A 70 5.33 -5.50 21.16
C LEU A 70 5.48 -5.39 22.68
N ASN A 71 4.38 -5.50 23.43
CA ASN A 71 4.37 -5.49 24.88
C ASN A 71 4.75 -6.84 25.53
N SER A 72 4.78 -7.93 24.76
CA SER A 72 5.17 -9.24 25.26
C SER A 72 6.68 -9.31 25.49
N ASP A 73 7.09 -10.15 26.44
CA ASP A 73 8.52 -10.36 26.71
C ASP A 73 9.25 -11.03 25.53
N HIS A 74 8.51 -11.76 24.68
CA HIS A 74 9.02 -12.27 23.41
C HIS A 74 9.49 -11.15 22.48
N ALA A 75 8.71 -10.09 22.29
CA ALA A 75 9.14 -9.00 21.41
C ALA A 75 10.35 -8.26 21.98
N LYS A 76 10.42 -8.05 23.30
CA LYS A 76 11.60 -7.44 23.94
C LYS A 76 12.85 -8.27 23.68
N PHE A 77 12.74 -9.59 23.79
CA PHE A 77 13.83 -10.52 23.53
C PHE A 77 14.28 -10.50 22.05
N PHE A 78 13.36 -10.56 21.09
CA PHE A 78 13.74 -10.53 19.68
C PHE A 78 14.31 -9.16 19.27
N LEU A 79 13.71 -8.07 19.72
CA LEU A 79 14.19 -6.72 19.45
C LEU A 79 15.56 -6.45 20.08
N SER A 80 15.84 -7.01 21.27
CA SER A 80 17.17 -6.90 21.88
C SER A 80 18.21 -7.65 21.06
N HIS A 81 17.91 -8.88 20.63
CA HIS A 81 18.80 -9.69 19.78
C HIS A 81 19.08 -9.07 18.41
N GLU A 82 18.06 -8.50 17.74
CA GLU A 82 18.26 -7.77 16.47
C GLU A 82 19.20 -6.58 16.63
N ASN A 83 19.20 -5.94 17.80
CA ASN A 83 20.06 -4.80 18.13
C ASN A 83 21.37 -5.21 18.83
N ASN A 84 21.72 -6.50 18.86
CA ASN A 84 22.91 -7.02 19.55
C ASN A 84 22.94 -6.70 21.07
N ILE A 85 21.78 -6.47 21.68
CA ILE A 85 21.61 -6.30 23.13
C ILE A 85 21.36 -7.68 23.73
N LEU A 86 22.28 -8.09 24.59
CA LEU A 86 22.26 -9.36 25.30
C LEU A 86 21.46 -9.25 26.60
N SER A 87 20.68 -10.29 26.90
CA SER A 87 20.08 -10.52 28.21
C SER A 87 21.07 -11.23 29.15
N ASP A 88 20.77 -11.25 30.44
CA ASP A 88 21.63 -11.92 31.43
C ASP A 88 21.85 -13.40 31.09
N GLY A 89 23.13 -13.80 30.92
CA GLY A 89 23.53 -15.18 30.62
C GLY A 89 23.70 -15.49 29.13
N GLU A 90 23.45 -14.54 28.23
CA GLU A 90 23.64 -14.71 26.78
C GLU A 90 25.05 -14.29 26.33
N SER A 91 25.52 -14.82 25.20
CA SER A 91 26.82 -14.44 24.61
C SER A 91 26.73 -14.32 23.09
N ILE A 92 27.27 -13.24 22.52
CA ILE A 92 27.36 -13.04 21.06
C ILE A 92 28.53 -13.87 20.51
N ILE A 93 28.23 -14.84 19.65
CA ILE A 93 29.25 -15.54 18.85
C ILE A 93 29.33 -14.86 17.48
N ALA A 94 30.23 -13.89 17.34
CA ALA A 94 30.51 -13.26 16.06
C ALA A 94 31.47 -14.14 15.24
N PHE A 95 30.97 -14.77 14.18
CA PHE A 95 31.81 -15.47 13.21
C PHE A 95 32.57 -14.47 12.35
N LYS A 96 33.75 -14.04 12.82
CA LYS A 96 34.68 -13.28 12.00
C LYS A 96 35.26 -14.24 10.97
N LYS A 97 34.88 -14.10 9.70
CA LYS A 97 35.57 -14.76 8.58
C LYS A 97 37.05 -14.42 8.74
N GLN A 98 37.89 -15.44 8.94
CA GLN A 98 39.34 -15.25 8.93
C GLN A 98 39.68 -14.65 7.57
N THR A 99 39.91 -13.35 7.54
CA THR A 99 40.70 -12.75 6.48
C THR A 99 42.10 -13.21 6.80
N GLU A 100 42.54 -14.23 6.07
CA GLU A 100 43.91 -14.73 6.09
C GLU A 100 44.85 -13.51 6.01
N LYS A 101 45.38 -13.07 7.15
CA LYS A 101 46.66 -12.37 7.15
C LYS A 101 47.68 -13.46 6.92
N SER A 102 48.04 -13.58 5.65
CA SER A 102 49.15 -14.39 5.15
C SER A 102 50.47 -13.85 5.71
N ASP A 103 50.77 -14.17 6.96
CA ASP A 103 52.14 -14.14 7.45
C ASP A 103 52.70 -15.56 7.30
N SER A 104 53.34 -15.75 6.14
CA SER A 104 54.47 -16.65 5.90
C SER A 104 54.45 -18.02 6.59
N ILE A 105 53.74 -18.98 5.99
CA ILE A 105 54.13 -20.39 6.10
C ILE A 105 54.32 -20.94 4.68
N SER A 106 55.59 -20.99 4.28
CA SER A 106 56.21 -21.92 3.33
C SER A 106 55.25 -22.67 2.42
N GLU A 107 55.18 -22.23 1.16
CA GLU A 107 54.57 -22.97 0.05
C GLU A 107 55.08 -24.41 0.02
N LYS A 108 54.18 -25.39 0.20
CA LYS A 108 54.34 -26.71 -0.40
C LYS A 108 53.56 -26.70 -1.73
N PRO A 109 54.17 -27.14 -2.83
CA PRO A 109 53.56 -27.04 -4.15
C PRO A 109 52.46 -28.10 -4.32
N GLY A 110 51.31 -27.66 -4.84
CA GLY A 110 50.46 -28.49 -5.70
C GLY A 110 49.42 -29.38 -5.01
N GLU A 111 48.39 -28.79 -4.42
CA GLU A 111 47.06 -29.41 -4.45
C GLU A 111 46.06 -28.38 -4.97
N GLU A 112 45.54 -28.62 -6.18
CA GLU A 112 44.40 -27.87 -6.71
C GLU A 112 43.24 -28.02 -5.71
N LYS A 113 42.85 -26.91 -5.09
CA LYS A 113 41.66 -26.85 -4.23
C LYS A 113 40.44 -27.20 -5.07
N LYS A 114 39.99 -28.45 -4.97
CA LYS A 114 38.78 -28.93 -5.63
C LYS A 114 37.58 -28.13 -5.14
N THR A 115 36.69 -27.79 -6.04
CA THR A 115 35.47 -27.08 -5.65
C THR A 115 34.59 -28.01 -4.80
N PRO A 116 33.74 -27.47 -3.91
CA PRO A 116 32.81 -28.27 -3.10
C PRO A 116 31.94 -29.23 -3.93
N ARG A 117 31.76 -28.91 -5.21
CA ARG A 117 31.00 -29.72 -6.17
C ARG A 117 31.77 -30.96 -6.64
N GLU A 118 33.09 -30.90 -6.71
CA GLU A 118 33.98 -32.00 -7.09
C GLU A 118 34.21 -32.95 -5.92
N GLU A 119 34.38 -32.42 -4.71
CA GLU A 119 34.46 -33.23 -3.48
C GLU A 119 33.17 -34.03 -3.26
N ARG A 120 32.01 -33.39 -3.47
CA ARG A 120 30.71 -34.07 -3.35
C ARG A 120 30.55 -35.19 -4.37
N LYS A 121 31.04 -35.02 -5.60
CA LYS A 121 31.00 -36.09 -6.61
C LYS A 121 31.88 -37.27 -6.20
N ALA A 122 33.10 -37.01 -5.75
CA ALA A 122 34.04 -38.05 -5.32
C ALA A 122 33.48 -38.87 -4.14
N TYR A 123 32.91 -38.20 -3.12
CA TYR A 123 32.28 -38.88 -1.98
C TYR A 123 31.11 -39.79 -2.38
N ILE A 124 30.27 -39.35 -3.32
CA ILE A 124 29.16 -40.16 -3.81
C ILE A 124 29.68 -41.39 -4.56
N GLN A 125 30.75 -41.23 -5.34
CA GLN A 125 31.37 -42.31 -6.10
C GLN A 125 32.00 -43.38 -5.20
N GLU A 126 32.72 -42.95 -4.14
CA GLU A 126 33.30 -43.85 -3.14
C GLU A 126 32.25 -44.64 -2.34
N LYS A 127 31.05 -44.07 -2.16
CA LYS A 127 29.93 -44.74 -1.47
C LYS A 127 29.10 -45.68 -2.35
N LEU A 128 29.36 -45.70 -3.66
CA LEU A 128 28.64 -46.50 -4.65
C LEU A 128 29.42 -47.76 -5.10
N GLU A 129 30.69 -47.89 -4.70
CA GLU A 129 31.46 -49.15 -4.72
C GLU A 129 31.22 -49.96 -3.43
#